data_AF-A0A7C8Q079-F1
#
_entry.id   AF-A0A7C8Q079-F1
#
_cell.length_a   1.000
_cell.length_b   1.000
_cell.length_c   1.000
_cell.angle_alpha   90.00
_cell.angle_beta   90.00
_cell.angle_gamma   90.00
#
_symmetry.space_group_name_H-M   'P 1'
#
loop_
_entity.id
_entity.type
_entity.pdbx_description
1 polymer ?
#
loop_
_entity_poly.entity_id
_entity_poly.type
_entity_poly.pdbx_seq_one_letter_code
_entity_poly.pdbx_strand_id
1 'polypeptide(L)'
;MHLLNSFRAVVLSIILVHRVKSQAFDTPNSASHPLRIWTNSAGSYFNDSYLIGNGRIGAALPGGAASEVIRVNEDSLWSGGKLSRVNPDANGKMRDIQSLLTQQRNLEAARLAGFAYAGTPVSARHYEPLGDLQLVMNHSGSTTSYERWLDLSDSSAGVYYAVGGVSYRREYIASNPDNIIAIHITASKPASVSFNIHLRKGQSLNRWEDYAYKVGSDTTVMGGESQGKDGVEFSAGAKVVASGGKVYTLGDYVICDNADEATIFFTAWTAYRQQGPINKVLSDLSSISVRSYSDIRATHVADYQKYSGRVSLSLGGSSDAQKALSTPKRLAAIASTFDPELVALYFQLGRYLFISSSRVNTLPPNLQGIWNQEMDPQWGSKYTVNINLQMNYWPSLVTNMIELTTPLYDLIERLHSSGKKTAQSMYGNSKGWVCHHNTDIWADTAPQDNYASSTWWPAGSAWLVHHIIEEYRFTRDKEFLQKYYNTIKDAALFFTEFLTDYKGWKVTNPTLSPENTFYLLGTKTTTAITLGSTLDNSLIWELFGSLLEIMDILGKHDKSMEIYSL
;
A
#
# COMPACT_ATOMS: atom_id res chain seq x y z
N MET A 1 -37.00 43.76 56.48
CA MET A 1 -38.07 44.24 55.57
C MET A 1 -37.39 44.75 54.31
N HIS A 2 -37.34 43.92 53.26
CA HIS A 2 -38.16 44.06 52.03
C HIS A 2 -37.64 45.22 51.15
N LEU A 3 -37.30 45.08 49.86
CA LEU A 3 -37.66 44.09 48.85
C LEU A 3 -36.62 44.13 47.71
N LEU A 4 -36.53 42.99 47.02
CA LEU A 4 -35.78 42.69 45.80
C LEU A 4 -35.96 43.74 44.70
N ASN A 5 -34.90 44.00 43.92
CA ASN A 5 -35.05 44.37 42.53
C ASN A 5 -33.99 43.71 41.65
N SER A 6 -34.51 43.06 40.62
CA SER A 6 -33.89 42.11 39.70
C SER A 6 -33.04 42.82 38.65
N PHE A 7 -31.81 42.38 38.43
CA PHE A 7 -31.05 42.67 37.20
C PHE A 7 -30.91 41.36 36.41
N ARG A 8 -31.78 41.19 35.39
CA ARG A 8 -31.59 40.22 34.32
C ARG A 8 -30.68 40.87 33.27
N ALA A 9 -29.46 40.36 33.14
CA ALA A 9 -28.62 40.65 31.98
C ALA A 9 -29.19 39.88 30.78
N VAL A 10 -29.64 40.61 29.76
CA VAL A 10 -30.05 40.06 28.47
C VAL A 10 -28.77 39.75 27.69
N VAL A 11 -28.45 38.46 27.51
CA VAL A 11 -27.46 38.02 26.52
C VAL A 11 -28.17 38.03 25.17
N LEU A 12 -27.90 39.05 24.35
CA LEU A 12 -28.31 39.08 22.95
C LEU A 12 -27.37 38.15 22.17
N SER A 13 -27.79 36.90 21.98
CA SER A 13 -27.17 35.99 21.02
C SER A 13 -27.52 36.47 19.61
N ILE A 14 -26.58 37.18 18.97
CA ILE A 14 -26.67 37.48 17.54
C ILE A 14 -26.47 36.16 16.78
N ILE A 15 -27.57 35.51 16.40
CA ILE A 15 -27.55 34.43 15.41
C ILE A 15 -27.28 35.10 14.06
N LEU A 16 -26.01 35.11 13.64
CA LEU A 16 -25.66 35.42 12.26
C LEU A 16 -26.12 34.23 11.41
N VAL A 17 -27.35 34.29 10.89
CA VAL A 17 -27.81 33.40 9.82
C VAL A 17 -27.00 33.74 8.58
N HIS A 18 -25.88 33.06 8.38
CA HIS A 18 -25.21 33.04 7.09
C HIS A 18 -26.16 32.36 6.11
N ARG A 19 -26.92 33.16 5.35
CA ARG A 19 -27.61 32.67 4.16
C ARG A 19 -26.53 32.22 3.16
N VAL A 20 -26.26 30.92 3.11
CA VAL A 20 -25.49 30.31 2.03
C VAL A 20 -26.29 30.54 0.75
N LYS A 21 -25.76 31.40 -0.14
CA LYS A 21 -26.33 31.60 -1.48
C LYS A 21 -26.20 30.28 -2.22
N SER A 22 -27.25 29.86 -2.95
CA SER A 22 -27.19 28.71 -3.86
C SER A 22 -25.99 28.89 -4.80
N GLN A 23 -24.98 28.03 -4.68
CA GLN A 23 -23.86 28.04 -5.60
C GLN A 23 -24.24 27.15 -6.78
N ALA A 24 -24.49 27.76 -7.94
CA ALA A 24 -24.58 27.00 -9.17
C ALA A 24 -23.19 26.38 -9.40
N PHE A 25 -23.12 25.05 -9.50
CA PHE A 25 -21.88 24.37 -9.84
C PHE A 25 -21.64 24.49 -11.34
N ASP A 26 -20.43 24.91 -11.70
CA ASP A 26 -19.95 24.68 -13.06
C ASP A 26 -19.83 23.17 -13.28
N THR A 27 -20.34 22.69 -14.42
CA THR A 27 -20.10 21.32 -14.86
C THR A 27 -18.59 21.12 -14.97
N PRO A 28 -18.03 20.04 -14.41
CA PRO A 28 -16.58 19.82 -14.48
C PRO A 28 -16.14 19.64 -15.94
N ASN A 29 -14.92 20.07 -16.22
CA ASN A 29 -14.32 20.00 -17.54
C ASN A 29 -12.97 19.27 -17.45
N SER A 30 -13.01 17.97 -17.15
CA SER A 30 -11.77 17.19 -16.99
C SER A 30 -10.94 17.11 -18.28
N ALA A 31 -11.54 17.30 -19.45
CA ALA A 31 -10.84 17.42 -20.73
C ALA A 31 -9.82 18.59 -20.77
N SER A 32 -10.03 19.64 -19.97
CA SER A 32 -9.11 20.78 -19.87
C SER A 32 -8.00 20.60 -18.81
N HIS A 33 -8.00 19.48 -18.08
CA HIS A 33 -7.05 19.23 -16.99
C HIS A 33 -6.12 18.05 -17.34
N PRO A 34 -4.88 18.30 -17.79
CA PRO A 34 -4.00 17.26 -18.32
C PRO A 34 -3.58 16.20 -17.29
N LEU A 35 -3.66 16.52 -16.00
CA LEU A 35 -3.34 15.61 -14.89
C LEU A 35 -4.56 14.85 -14.34
N ARG A 36 -5.71 14.92 -15.00
CA ARG A 36 -6.90 14.14 -14.62
C ARG A 36 -7.03 12.85 -15.40
N ILE A 37 -7.27 11.78 -14.67
CA ILE A 37 -7.84 10.53 -15.19
C ILE A 37 -9.36 10.66 -15.04
N TRP A 38 -10.15 10.52 -16.11
CA TRP A 38 -11.59 10.78 -16.05
C TRP A 38 -12.43 9.91 -17.00
N THR A 39 -13.70 9.71 -16.62
CA THR A 39 -14.72 9.00 -17.42
C THR A 39 -16.12 9.59 -17.21
N ASN A 40 -17.03 9.30 -18.14
CA ASN A 40 -18.45 9.70 -18.08
C ASN A 40 -19.37 8.56 -17.65
N SER A 41 -18.82 7.56 -16.95
CA SER A 41 -19.55 6.42 -16.40
C SER A 41 -18.88 5.96 -15.11
N ALA A 42 -19.69 5.47 -14.16
CA ALA A 42 -19.19 4.83 -12.95
C ALA A 42 -18.45 3.52 -13.30
N GLY A 43 -17.59 3.08 -12.39
CA GLY A 43 -16.95 1.77 -12.46
C GLY A 43 -17.92 0.64 -12.12
N SER A 44 -17.80 -0.48 -12.83
CA SER A 44 -18.62 -1.69 -12.61
C SER A 44 -17.86 -2.75 -11.81
N TYR A 45 -16.53 -2.75 -11.92
CA TYR A 45 -15.63 -3.68 -11.27
C TYR A 45 -14.59 -2.94 -10.43
N PHE A 46 -13.89 -3.66 -9.54
CA PHE A 46 -12.80 -3.09 -8.74
C PHE A 46 -11.73 -2.42 -9.60
N ASN A 47 -11.35 -3.04 -10.72
CA ASN A 47 -10.35 -2.50 -11.65
C ASN A 47 -10.78 -1.21 -12.36
N ASP A 48 -12.07 -0.84 -12.31
CA ASP A 48 -12.55 0.44 -12.82
C ASP A 48 -12.43 1.56 -11.79
N SER A 49 -12.13 1.23 -10.52
CA SER A 49 -12.16 2.17 -9.41
C SER A 49 -10.98 3.15 -9.43
N TYR A 50 -11.21 4.37 -8.96
CA TYR A 50 -10.10 5.28 -8.66
C TYR A 50 -9.56 5.02 -7.27
N LEU A 51 -8.24 4.92 -7.16
CA LEU A 51 -7.56 4.59 -5.91
C LEU A 51 -7.09 5.88 -5.26
N ILE A 52 -7.45 6.09 -4.00
CA ILE A 52 -6.90 7.15 -3.14
C ILE A 52 -6.24 6.52 -1.91
N GLY A 53 -5.22 7.16 -1.36
CA GLY A 53 -4.55 6.66 -0.16
C GLY A 53 -3.65 7.71 0.47
N ASN A 54 -3.40 7.55 1.77
CA ASN A 54 -2.53 8.43 2.53
C ASN A 54 -1.24 7.72 2.99
N GLY A 55 -0.88 6.63 2.32
CA GLY A 55 0.16 5.68 2.71
C GLY A 55 -0.33 4.57 3.65
N ARG A 56 -1.27 4.87 4.55
CA ARG A 56 -1.74 3.94 5.59
C ARG A 56 -3.14 3.38 5.32
N ILE A 57 -4.11 4.27 5.13
CA ILE A 57 -5.48 3.91 4.73
C ILE A 57 -5.67 4.22 3.25
N GLY A 58 -6.35 3.31 2.56
CA GLY A 58 -6.64 3.40 1.14
C GLY A 58 -8.12 3.16 0.85
N ALA A 59 -8.62 3.76 -0.23
CA ALA A 59 -9.96 3.53 -0.73
C ALA A 59 -9.98 3.35 -2.25
N ALA A 60 -10.78 2.40 -2.72
CA ALA A 60 -11.13 2.21 -4.13
C ALA A 60 -12.55 2.74 -4.39
N LEU A 61 -12.65 3.72 -5.29
CA LEU A 61 -13.84 4.54 -5.55
C LEU A 61 -14.47 4.18 -6.91
N PRO A 62 -15.60 3.46 -6.94
CA PRO A 62 -16.31 3.18 -8.20
C PRO A 62 -17.08 4.41 -8.73
N GLY A 63 -17.47 5.34 -7.86
CA GLY A 63 -18.07 6.62 -8.23
C GLY A 63 -19.55 6.57 -8.61
N GLY A 64 -20.33 5.60 -8.13
CA GLY A 64 -21.75 5.44 -8.47
C GLY A 64 -22.63 6.59 -7.95
N ALA A 65 -23.49 7.17 -8.80
CA ALA A 65 -24.25 8.38 -8.48
C ALA A 65 -25.29 8.18 -7.36
N ALA A 66 -26.10 7.12 -7.44
CA ALA A 66 -27.14 6.83 -6.44
C ALA A 66 -26.64 5.97 -5.28
N SER A 67 -25.74 5.02 -5.56
CA SER A 67 -25.14 4.16 -4.55
C SER A 67 -23.72 3.83 -4.96
N GLU A 68 -22.82 3.76 -3.98
CA GLU A 68 -21.49 3.22 -4.17
C GLU A 68 -21.03 2.41 -2.96
N VAL A 69 -20.17 1.42 -3.24
CA VAL A 69 -19.48 0.61 -2.24
C VAL A 69 -18.00 0.94 -2.35
N ILE A 70 -17.50 1.72 -1.41
CA ILE A 70 -16.11 2.15 -1.36
C ILE A 70 -15.32 1.06 -0.63
N ARG A 71 -14.39 0.41 -1.32
CA ARG A 71 -13.53 -0.62 -0.69
C ARG A 71 -12.45 0.08 0.11
N VAL A 72 -12.43 -0.14 1.42
CA VAL A 72 -11.47 0.47 2.34
C VAL A 72 -10.42 -0.54 2.78
N ASN A 73 -9.22 -0.03 3.03
CA ASN A 73 -8.04 -0.80 3.39
C ASN A 73 -7.23 -0.08 4.47
N GLU A 74 -6.49 -0.82 5.28
CA GLU A 74 -5.50 -0.34 6.25
C GLU A 74 -4.26 -1.22 6.10
N ASP A 75 -3.11 -0.61 5.81
CA ASP A 75 -1.89 -1.28 5.36
C ASP A 75 -1.36 -2.37 6.31
N SER A 76 -1.76 -2.34 7.58
CA SER A 76 -1.35 -3.28 8.61
C SER A 76 -2.38 -4.36 8.95
N LEU A 77 -3.50 -4.44 8.21
CA LEU A 77 -4.45 -5.55 8.34
C LEU A 77 -4.01 -6.75 7.50
N TRP A 78 -3.40 -7.74 8.16
CA TRP A 78 -2.93 -8.98 7.55
C TRP A 78 -3.48 -10.16 8.35
N SER A 79 -3.61 -11.33 7.71
CA SER A 79 -4.09 -12.54 8.37
C SER A 79 -3.13 -13.01 9.47
N GLY A 80 -3.65 -13.23 10.67
CA GLY A 80 -2.98 -13.95 11.74
C GLY A 80 -1.69 -13.29 12.27
N GLY A 81 -1.13 -13.91 13.32
CA GLY A 81 0.08 -13.43 13.97
C GLY A 81 1.36 -13.99 13.37
N LYS A 82 2.49 -13.59 13.96
CA LYS A 82 3.82 -14.07 13.60
C LYS A 82 3.91 -15.60 13.58
N LEU A 83 4.49 -16.16 12.52
CA LEU A 83 4.74 -17.60 12.37
C LEU A 83 6.22 -17.94 12.57
N SER A 84 6.49 -19.16 13.03
CA SER A 84 7.83 -19.77 13.03
C SER A 84 7.83 -20.89 11.99
N ARG A 85 8.19 -20.56 10.74
CA ARG A 85 8.04 -21.48 9.60
C ARG A 85 9.33 -22.15 9.11
N VAL A 86 10.47 -21.86 9.73
CA VAL A 86 11.73 -22.50 9.32
C VAL A 86 11.59 -24.01 9.50
N ASN A 87 11.82 -24.76 8.43
CA ASN A 87 11.72 -26.20 8.43
C ASN A 87 12.86 -26.80 9.29
N PRO A 88 12.56 -27.60 10.32
CA PRO A 88 13.57 -28.13 11.24
C PRO A 88 14.56 -29.09 10.57
N ASP A 89 14.19 -29.71 9.44
CA ASP A 89 15.06 -30.64 8.71
C ASP A 89 16.03 -29.95 7.75
N ALA A 90 15.87 -28.64 7.51
CA ALA A 90 16.62 -27.92 6.48
C ALA A 90 18.14 -28.02 6.67
N ASN A 91 18.64 -27.66 7.85
CA ASN A 91 20.07 -27.68 8.14
C ASN A 91 20.67 -29.09 7.96
N GLY A 92 19.96 -30.11 8.49
CA GLY A 92 20.38 -31.51 8.38
C GLY A 92 20.41 -32.04 6.94
N LYS A 93 19.72 -31.38 6.00
CA LYS A 93 19.62 -31.81 4.59
C LYS A 93 20.37 -30.91 3.59
N MET A 94 20.95 -29.80 4.04
CA MET A 94 21.68 -28.89 3.16
C MET A 94 22.77 -29.58 2.34
N ARG A 95 23.66 -30.31 3.03
CA ARG A 95 24.80 -30.98 2.38
C ARG A 95 24.36 -32.06 1.41
N ASP A 96 23.26 -32.74 1.69
CA ASP A 96 22.68 -33.75 0.80
C ASP A 96 22.20 -33.09 -0.50
N ILE A 97 21.45 -31.98 -0.41
CA ILE A 97 20.96 -31.21 -1.56
C ILE A 97 22.14 -30.67 -2.39
N GLN A 98 23.12 -30.07 -1.74
CA GLN A 98 24.32 -29.54 -2.38
C GLN A 98 25.10 -30.64 -3.13
N SER A 99 25.25 -31.82 -2.49
CA SER A 99 25.91 -32.98 -3.10
C SER A 99 25.14 -33.47 -4.33
N LEU A 100 23.82 -33.56 -4.28
CA LEU A 100 23.00 -33.97 -5.42
C LEU A 100 23.18 -33.02 -6.61
N LEU A 101 23.24 -31.71 -6.37
CA LEU A 101 23.43 -30.72 -7.44
C LEU A 101 24.82 -30.79 -8.07
N THR A 102 25.88 -30.99 -7.28
CA THR A 102 27.24 -31.18 -7.84
C THR A 102 27.34 -32.44 -8.71
N GLN A 103 26.53 -33.47 -8.41
CA GLN A 103 26.40 -34.71 -9.18
C GLN A 103 25.43 -34.61 -10.37
N GLN A 104 24.88 -33.42 -10.68
CA GLN A 104 23.88 -33.19 -11.72
C GLN A 104 22.56 -33.99 -11.51
N ARG A 105 22.22 -34.31 -10.26
CA ARG A 105 20.99 -35.01 -9.85
C ARG A 105 19.91 -34.02 -9.43
N ASN A 106 19.65 -33.00 -10.25
CA ASN A 106 18.81 -31.85 -9.89
C ASN A 106 17.36 -32.22 -9.55
N LEU A 107 16.78 -33.24 -10.18
CA LEU A 107 15.40 -33.67 -9.87
C LEU A 107 15.29 -34.24 -8.46
N GLU A 108 16.30 -34.99 -8.03
CA GLU A 108 16.36 -35.54 -6.68
C GLU A 108 16.63 -34.42 -5.67
N ALA A 109 17.49 -33.45 -6.02
CA ALA A 109 17.72 -32.26 -5.22
C ALA A 109 16.42 -31.44 -5.05
N ALA A 110 15.66 -31.21 -6.13
CA ALA A 110 14.38 -30.50 -6.10
C ALA A 110 13.36 -31.21 -5.20
N ARG A 111 13.27 -32.53 -5.31
CA ARG A 111 12.39 -33.34 -4.48
C ARG A 111 12.76 -33.24 -3.00
N LEU A 112 14.06 -33.34 -2.68
CA LEU A 112 14.53 -33.23 -1.30
C LEU A 112 14.32 -31.81 -0.73
N ALA A 113 14.59 -30.77 -1.52
CA ALA A 113 14.30 -29.39 -1.16
C ALA A 113 12.80 -29.16 -0.90
N GLY A 114 11.93 -29.78 -1.71
CA GLY A 114 10.48 -29.74 -1.50
C GLY A 114 10.00 -30.31 -0.17
N PHE A 115 10.78 -31.19 0.47
CA PHE A 115 10.46 -31.72 1.79
C PHE A 115 11.15 -30.97 2.92
N ALA A 116 12.43 -30.61 2.74
CA ALA A 116 13.27 -30.12 3.83
C ALA A 116 13.43 -28.58 3.84
N TYR A 117 13.15 -27.88 2.74
CA TYR A 117 13.45 -26.44 2.59
C TYR A 117 12.21 -25.57 2.46
N ALA A 118 11.09 -26.11 1.99
CA ALA A 118 9.82 -25.38 2.06
C ALA A 118 9.44 -25.10 3.53
N GLY A 119 8.84 -23.94 3.80
CA GLY A 119 8.42 -23.57 5.16
C GLY A 119 7.37 -24.53 5.74
N THR A 120 7.30 -24.62 7.07
CA THR A 120 6.31 -25.46 7.79
C THR A 120 5.56 -24.61 8.83
N PRO A 121 4.31 -24.16 8.56
CA PRO A 121 3.50 -24.41 7.36
C PRO A 121 4.04 -23.71 6.11
N VAL A 122 3.60 -24.19 4.94
CA VAL A 122 4.11 -23.79 3.62
C VAL A 122 3.85 -22.32 3.26
N SER A 123 2.82 -21.70 3.84
CA SER A 123 2.43 -20.32 3.55
C SER A 123 2.66 -19.37 4.73
N ALA A 124 3.18 -18.19 4.41
CA ALA A 124 3.25 -17.00 5.26
C ALA A 124 1.89 -16.28 5.29
N ARG A 125 1.81 -15.18 6.05
CA ARG A 125 0.59 -14.38 6.18
C ARG A 125 0.31 -13.57 4.92
N HIS A 126 -0.96 -13.26 4.68
CA HIS A 126 -1.42 -12.49 3.52
C HIS A 126 -2.14 -11.21 3.95
N TYR A 127 -2.17 -10.22 3.07
CA TYR A 127 -2.89 -8.97 3.29
C TYR A 127 -4.40 -9.17 3.17
N GLU A 128 -5.18 -8.52 4.03
CA GLU A 128 -6.65 -8.60 4.02
C GLU A 128 -7.29 -7.23 3.75
N PRO A 129 -8.43 -7.18 3.05
CA PRO A 129 -9.22 -5.96 2.94
C PRO A 129 -9.83 -5.62 4.30
N LEU A 130 -9.92 -4.33 4.61
CA LEU A 130 -10.57 -3.86 5.84
C LEU A 130 -12.09 -3.98 5.75
N GLY A 131 -12.67 -3.74 4.57
CA GLY A 131 -14.11 -3.87 4.34
C GLY A 131 -14.63 -2.83 3.35
N ASP A 132 -15.89 -2.48 3.54
CA ASP A 132 -16.64 -1.57 2.67
C ASP A 132 -17.22 -0.42 3.49
N LEU A 133 -17.11 0.80 2.95
CA LEU A 133 -17.99 1.92 3.29
C LEU A 133 -19.04 2.04 2.20
N GLN A 134 -20.28 1.68 2.52
CA GLN A 134 -21.42 1.86 1.63
C GLN A 134 -21.96 3.29 1.80
N LEU A 135 -22.17 3.98 0.68
CA LEU A 135 -22.84 5.28 0.62
C LEU A 135 -24.04 5.17 -0.32
N VAL A 136 -25.24 5.43 0.19
CA VAL A 136 -26.49 5.44 -0.58
C VAL A 136 -27.12 6.81 -0.51
N MET A 137 -27.19 7.48 -1.66
CA MET A 137 -27.84 8.78 -1.79
C MET A 137 -29.36 8.60 -1.84
N ASN A 138 -30.09 9.46 -1.13
CA ASN A 138 -31.55 9.46 -1.11
C ASN A 138 -32.10 10.45 -2.15
N HIS A 139 -31.85 10.14 -3.42
CA HIS A 139 -32.51 10.76 -4.57
C HIS A 139 -32.90 9.67 -5.56
N SER A 140 -33.87 9.96 -6.42
CA SER A 140 -34.37 9.01 -7.42
C SER A 140 -34.57 9.69 -8.76
N GLY A 141 -34.38 8.92 -9.84
CA GLY A 141 -34.49 9.39 -11.21
C GLY A 141 -33.25 9.12 -12.05
N SER A 142 -33.31 9.50 -13.32
CA SER A 142 -32.20 9.30 -14.27
C SER A 142 -31.06 10.27 -13.98
N THR A 143 -29.85 9.72 -13.92
CA THR A 143 -28.61 10.49 -13.81
C THR A 143 -28.24 11.12 -15.16
N THR A 144 -27.95 12.42 -15.17
CA THR A 144 -27.43 13.13 -16.34
C THR A 144 -26.13 13.88 -16.00
N SER A 145 -25.44 14.38 -17.03
CA SER A 145 -24.21 15.17 -16.89
C SER A 145 -23.15 14.52 -16.00
N TYR A 146 -23.06 13.19 -16.03
CA TYR A 146 -22.16 12.45 -15.17
C TYR A 146 -20.71 12.59 -15.63
N GLU A 147 -19.82 12.92 -14.71
CA GLU A 147 -18.37 12.83 -14.86
C GLU A 147 -17.76 12.37 -13.53
N ARG A 148 -16.73 11.53 -13.58
CA ARG A 148 -15.85 11.26 -12.45
C ARG A 148 -14.40 11.46 -12.84
N TRP A 149 -13.57 11.85 -11.87
CA TRP A 149 -12.15 12.08 -12.09
C TRP A 149 -11.29 11.65 -10.89
N LEU A 150 -10.02 11.41 -11.17
CA LEU A 150 -8.90 11.39 -10.24
C LEU A 150 -7.90 12.44 -10.70
N ASP A 151 -7.63 13.43 -9.86
CA ASP A 151 -6.73 14.55 -10.15
C ASP A 151 -5.37 14.33 -9.48
N LEU A 152 -4.36 14.05 -10.31
CA LEU A 152 -3.00 13.79 -9.83
C LEU A 152 -2.27 15.05 -9.39
N SER A 153 -2.82 16.26 -9.63
CA SER A 153 -2.20 17.52 -9.23
C SER A 153 -2.44 17.87 -7.76
N ASP A 154 -3.56 17.42 -7.20
CA ASP A 154 -3.98 17.73 -5.83
C ASP A 154 -4.39 16.50 -5.01
N SER A 155 -4.27 15.30 -5.60
CA SER A 155 -4.59 14.02 -4.96
C SER A 155 -6.05 13.97 -4.48
N SER A 156 -6.97 14.57 -5.24
CA SER A 156 -8.41 14.45 -5.02
C SER A 156 -9.05 13.58 -6.10
N ALA A 157 -10.08 12.83 -5.71
CA ALA A 157 -11.01 12.23 -6.67
C ALA A 157 -12.35 12.92 -6.57
N GLY A 158 -13.18 12.82 -7.60
CA GLY A 158 -14.51 13.40 -7.55
C GLY A 158 -15.50 12.78 -8.49
N VAL A 159 -16.77 13.04 -8.19
CA VAL A 159 -17.93 12.67 -9.00
C VAL A 159 -18.84 13.87 -9.08
N TYR A 160 -19.36 14.14 -10.28
CA TYR A 160 -20.38 15.11 -10.55
C TYR A 160 -21.52 14.46 -11.33
N TYR A 161 -22.76 14.82 -11.02
CA TYR A 161 -23.94 14.39 -11.76
C TYR A 161 -25.15 15.26 -11.45
N ALA A 162 -26.21 15.14 -12.24
CA ALA A 162 -27.50 15.75 -11.97
C ALA A 162 -28.63 14.71 -11.90
N VAL A 163 -29.56 14.91 -10.95
CA VAL A 163 -30.80 14.13 -10.78
C VAL A 163 -31.92 15.10 -10.39
N GLY A 164 -33.08 15.01 -11.06
CA GLY A 164 -34.25 15.83 -10.71
C GLY A 164 -34.03 17.35 -10.78
N GLY A 165 -33.12 17.82 -11.65
CA GLY A 165 -32.76 19.23 -11.76
C GLY A 165 -31.94 19.77 -10.57
N VAL A 166 -31.29 18.89 -9.81
CA VAL A 166 -30.29 19.20 -8.79
C VAL A 166 -28.96 18.59 -9.21
N SER A 167 -27.89 19.39 -9.19
CA SER A 167 -26.53 18.90 -9.43
C SER A 167 -25.89 18.55 -8.10
N TYR A 168 -25.16 17.44 -8.07
CA TYR A 168 -24.44 16.94 -6.91
C TYR A 168 -22.96 16.85 -7.24
N ARG A 169 -22.12 17.18 -6.26
CA ARG A 169 -20.66 16.95 -6.32
C ARG A 169 -20.22 16.20 -5.09
N ARG A 170 -19.40 15.17 -5.30
CA ARG A 170 -18.65 14.47 -4.26
C ARG A 170 -17.17 14.63 -4.50
N GLU A 171 -16.42 15.02 -3.49
CA GLU A 171 -14.95 15.09 -3.52
C GLU A 171 -14.36 14.20 -2.44
N TYR A 172 -13.34 13.42 -2.80
CA TYR A 172 -12.72 12.41 -1.94
C TYR A 172 -11.24 12.73 -1.80
N ILE A 173 -10.75 12.74 -0.56
CA ILE A 173 -9.32 12.86 -0.25
C ILE A 173 -8.94 11.83 0.82
N ALA A 174 -7.70 11.34 0.75
CA ALA A 174 -7.08 10.57 1.81
C ALA A 174 -5.94 11.42 2.40
N SER A 175 -6.24 12.18 3.47
CA SER A 175 -5.29 13.11 4.08
C SER A 175 -4.27 12.37 4.94
N ASN A 176 -2.98 12.50 4.60
CA ASN A 176 -1.88 12.02 5.45
C ASN A 176 -1.71 12.87 6.71
N PRO A 177 -1.69 14.23 6.64
CA PRO A 177 -1.58 15.07 7.83
C PRO A 177 -2.67 14.80 8.88
N ASP A 178 -3.88 14.48 8.43
CA ASP A 178 -5.04 14.28 9.30
C ASP A 178 -5.36 12.81 9.57
N ASN A 179 -4.65 11.87 8.93
CA ASN A 179 -4.88 10.43 9.05
C ASN A 179 -6.35 9.98 8.80
N ILE A 180 -7.03 10.64 7.86
CA ILE A 180 -8.45 10.46 7.57
C ILE A 180 -8.69 10.31 6.06
N ILE A 181 -9.73 9.56 5.68
CA ILE A 181 -10.40 9.73 4.39
C ILE A 181 -11.58 10.67 4.61
N ALA A 182 -11.72 11.70 3.78
CA ALA A 182 -12.84 12.64 3.82
C ALA A 182 -13.61 12.60 2.49
N ILE A 183 -14.93 12.51 2.58
CA ILE A 183 -15.87 12.56 1.44
C ILE A 183 -16.78 13.75 1.65
N HIS A 184 -16.62 14.79 0.83
CA HIS A 184 -17.40 16.00 0.92
C HIS A 184 -18.47 16.03 -0.16
N ILE A 185 -19.73 16.21 0.25
CA ILE A 185 -20.92 16.11 -0.58
C ILE A 185 -21.65 17.44 -0.57
N THR A 186 -21.92 17.97 -1.75
CA THR A 186 -22.63 19.24 -1.94
C THR A 186 -23.69 19.12 -3.03
N ALA A 187 -24.72 19.97 -2.96
CA ALA A 187 -25.82 20.01 -3.93
C ALA A 187 -26.13 21.46 -4.36
N SER A 188 -26.61 21.64 -5.59
CA SER A 188 -26.84 22.98 -6.17
C SER A 188 -28.06 23.71 -5.57
N LYS A 189 -28.87 22.99 -4.78
CA LYS A 189 -30.01 23.54 -4.03
C LYS A 189 -29.83 23.23 -2.54
N PRO A 190 -30.17 24.19 -1.65
CA PRO A 190 -30.23 23.93 -0.22
C PRO A 190 -31.09 22.72 0.12
N ALA A 191 -30.82 22.11 1.27
CA ALA A 191 -31.57 20.99 1.83
C ALA A 191 -31.75 19.79 0.88
N SER A 192 -30.82 19.58 -0.06
CA SER A 192 -30.90 18.51 -1.07
C SER A 192 -29.94 17.35 -0.83
N VAL A 193 -29.02 17.45 0.13
CA VAL A 193 -28.09 16.37 0.48
C VAL A 193 -28.75 15.45 1.50
N SER A 194 -29.22 14.30 1.02
CA SER A 194 -29.76 13.22 1.85
C SER A 194 -29.08 11.90 1.48
N PHE A 195 -28.61 11.13 2.46
CA PHE A 195 -27.94 9.84 2.26
C PHE A 195 -27.86 9.04 3.55
N ASN A 196 -27.49 7.76 3.44
CA ASN A 196 -27.05 6.95 4.56
C ASN A 196 -25.70 6.28 4.27
N ILE A 197 -24.96 5.99 5.33
CA ILE A 197 -23.74 5.20 5.29
C ILE A 197 -23.83 3.96 6.17
N HIS A 198 -23.11 2.92 5.77
CA HIS A 198 -22.96 1.67 6.50
C HIS A 198 -21.54 1.12 6.34
N LEU A 199 -20.97 0.59 7.42
CA LEU A 199 -19.68 -0.09 7.41
C LEU A 199 -19.91 -1.60 7.49
N ARG A 200 -19.14 -2.37 6.73
CA ARG A 200 -19.18 -3.84 6.81
C ARG A 200 -17.86 -4.47 6.38
N LYS A 201 -17.49 -5.64 6.92
CA LYS A 201 -16.40 -6.49 6.37
C LYS A 201 -16.95 -7.78 5.74
N GLY A 202 -16.80 -7.88 4.41
CA GLY A 202 -17.13 -9.08 3.62
C GLY A 202 -18.13 -8.86 2.50
N GLN A 203 -18.23 -9.84 1.60
CA GLN A 203 -19.30 -9.92 0.60
C GLN A 203 -20.36 -10.91 1.08
N SER A 204 -21.64 -10.55 1.00
CA SER A 204 -22.79 -11.35 1.45
C SER A 204 -23.09 -11.32 2.96
N LEU A 205 -22.69 -12.35 3.73
CA LEU A 205 -23.22 -12.61 5.07
C LEU A 205 -22.52 -11.85 6.22
N ASN A 206 -21.66 -10.87 5.91
CA ASN A 206 -20.90 -10.06 6.88
C ASN A 206 -20.28 -10.88 8.04
N ARG A 207 -19.47 -11.90 7.69
CA ARG A 207 -18.95 -12.89 8.66
C ARG A 207 -17.59 -12.54 9.27
N TRP A 208 -17.07 -11.35 8.98
CA TRP A 208 -15.68 -11.00 9.23
C TRP A 208 -15.53 -9.76 10.12
N GLU A 209 -16.60 -9.37 10.80
CA GLU A 209 -16.62 -8.36 11.85
C GLU A 209 -17.24 -8.98 13.11
N ASP A 210 -16.67 -8.69 14.27
CA ASP A 210 -17.12 -9.22 15.56
C ASP A 210 -18.10 -8.26 16.26
N TYR A 211 -18.05 -6.97 15.90
CA TYR A 211 -19.00 -5.97 16.36
C TYR A 211 -19.23 -4.86 15.34
N ALA A 212 -20.44 -4.30 15.38
CA ALA A 212 -20.80 -3.05 14.72
C ALA A 212 -21.84 -2.30 15.57
N TYR A 213 -21.66 -1.00 15.79
CA TYR A 213 -22.60 -0.19 16.56
C TYR A 213 -22.45 1.31 16.28
N LYS A 214 -23.48 2.07 16.65
CA LYS A 214 -23.46 3.54 16.61
C LYS A 214 -22.75 4.16 17.81
N VAL A 215 -22.14 5.32 17.60
CA VAL A 215 -21.63 6.20 18.66
C VAL A 215 -22.27 7.58 18.50
N GLY A 216 -22.96 8.03 19.54
CA GLY A 216 -23.73 9.28 19.49
C GLY A 216 -24.83 9.24 18.42
N SER A 217 -25.07 10.38 17.78
CA SER A 217 -26.05 10.53 16.70
C SER A 217 -25.44 10.55 15.30
N ASP A 218 -24.12 10.47 15.17
CA ASP A 218 -23.45 10.83 13.91
C ASP A 218 -22.30 9.91 13.50
N THR A 219 -22.05 8.85 14.26
CA THR A 219 -20.91 7.96 14.04
C THR A 219 -21.35 6.50 14.05
N THR A 220 -20.78 5.70 13.16
CA THR A 220 -20.86 4.22 13.20
C THR A 220 -19.45 3.63 13.24
N VAL A 221 -19.29 2.52 13.94
CA VAL A 221 -18.03 1.79 14.07
C VAL A 221 -18.23 0.30 13.82
N MET A 222 -17.20 -0.33 13.28
CA MET A 222 -17.08 -1.79 13.17
C MET A 222 -15.69 -2.24 13.65
N GLY A 223 -15.54 -3.50 13.99
CA GLY A 223 -14.23 -4.08 14.30
C GLY A 223 -14.28 -5.59 14.50
N GLY A 224 -13.12 -6.18 14.71
CA GLY A 224 -12.93 -7.60 14.90
C GLY A 224 -11.46 -7.99 14.76
N GLU A 225 -11.20 -9.26 14.47
CA GLU A 225 -9.85 -9.79 14.27
C GLU A 225 -9.65 -10.37 12.85
N SER A 226 -8.45 -10.24 12.30
CA SER A 226 -8.13 -10.87 11.00
C SER A 226 -8.07 -12.39 11.08
N GLN A 227 -8.09 -13.08 9.93
CA GLN A 227 -8.16 -14.54 9.93
C GLN A 227 -6.89 -15.22 10.45
N GLY A 228 -7.09 -16.33 11.17
CA GLY A 228 -6.01 -17.20 11.63
C GLY A 228 -5.60 -16.92 13.07
N LYS A 229 -4.77 -17.81 13.63
CA LYS A 229 -4.33 -17.71 15.03
C LYS A 229 -3.57 -16.40 15.28
N ASP A 230 -3.89 -15.76 16.40
CA ASP A 230 -3.29 -14.51 16.90
C ASP A 230 -3.43 -13.37 15.87
N GLY A 231 -4.62 -13.24 15.28
CA GLY A 231 -4.94 -12.27 14.26
C GLY A 231 -4.83 -10.82 14.72
N VAL A 232 -4.83 -9.94 13.73
CA VAL A 232 -4.67 -8.51 13.94
C VAL A 232 -6.04 -7.93 14.25
N GLU A 233 -6.26 -7.53 15.51
CA GLU A 233 -7.44 -6.77 15.90
C GLU A 233 -7.49 -5.46 15.10
N PHE A 234 -8.67 -5.09 14.63
CA PHE A 234 -8.91 -3.86 13.90
C PHE A 234 -10.18 -3.15 14.37
N SER A 235 -10.21 -1.85 14.14
CA SER A 235 -11.43 -1.05 14.25
C SER A 235 -11.48 -0.03 13.13
N ALA A 236 -12.66 0.21 12.60
CA ALA A 236 -12.94 1.24 11.62
C ALA A 236 -14.16 2.06 12.05
N GLY A 237 -14.19 3.34 11.70
CA GLY A 237 -15.29 4.22 12.04
C GLY A 237 -15.53 5.28 10.98
N ALA A 238 -16.80 5.66 10.84
CA ALA A 238 -17.25 6.71 9.94
C ALA A 238 -18.15 7.69 10.69
N LYS A 239 -17.84 8.98 10.61
CA LYS A 239 -18.59 10.09 11.21
C LYS A 239 -19.14 11.02 10.14
N VAL A 240 -20.37 11.49 10.29
CA VAL A 240 -21.01 12.46 9.39
C VAL A 240 -21.14 13.81 10.08
N VAL A 241 -20.65 14.87 9.42
CA VAL A 241 -20.85 16.26 9.83
C VAL A 241 -21.59 16.97 8.71
N ALA A 242 -22.70 17.64 9.01
CA ALA A 242 -23.53 18.31 8.02
C ALA A 242 -23.81 19.77 8.40
N SER A 243 -23.98 20.60 7.39
CA SER A 243 -24.54 21.95 7.52
C SER A 243 -25.99 21.93 7.03
N GLY A 244 -26.90 22.43 7.86
CA GLY A 244 -28.34 22.24 7.64
C GLY A 244 -28.79 20.80 7.85
N GLY A 245 -30.10 20.57 7.71
CA GLY A 245 -30.67 19.22 7.81
C GLY A 245 -30.55 18.56 9.18
N LYS A 246 -30.55 17.22 9.19
CA LYS A 246 -30.47 16.39 10.39
C LYS A 246 -29.55 15.19 10.16
N VAL A 247 -28.62 14.95 11.09
CA VAL A 247 -27.82 13.72 11.16
C VAL A 247 -28.28 12.90 12.36
N TYR A 248 -28.55 11.61 12.14
CA TYR A 248 -28.93 10.67 13.21
C TYR A 248 -28.50 9.24 12.87
N THR A 249 -28.42 8.40 13.89
CA THR A 249 -28.06 6.98 13.75
C THR A 249 -29.27 6.07 13.92
N LEU A 250 -29.35 4.99 13.15
CA LEU A 250 -30.35 3.92 13.30
C LEU A 250 -29.66 2.56 13.12
N GLY A 251 -29.64 1.72 14.15
CA GLY A 251 -28.79 0.53 14.16
C GLY A 251 -27.31 0.92 14.07
N ASP A 252 -26.62 0.36 13.08
CA ASP A 252 -25.24 0.62 12.67
C ASP A 252 -25.13 1.54 11.43
N TYR A 253 -26.22 2.21 11.07
CA TYR A 253 -26.25 3.23 10.01
C TYR A 253 -26.13 4.63 10.59
N VAL A 254 -25.49 5.52 9.82
CA VAL A 254 -25.62 6.98 9.99
C VAL A 254 -26.41 7.53 8.81
N ILE A 255 -27.45 8.32 9.10
CA ILE A 255 -28.34 8.93 8.13
C ILE A 255 -28.21 10.45 8.21
N CYS A 256 -28.13 11.08 7.05
CA CYS A 256 -28.18 12.52 6.86
C CYS A 256 -29.40 12.86 6.01
N ASP A 257 -30.28 13.72 6.52
CA ASP A 257 -31.50 14.16 5.83
C ASP A 257 -31.46 15.66 5.58
N ASN A 258 -31.71 16.06 4.34
CA ASN A 258 -32.01 17.42 3.91
C ASN A 258 -30.94 18.44 4.34
N ALA A 259 -29.66 18.06 4.24
CA ALA A 259 -28.54 18.96 4.48
C ALA A 259 -28.26 19.84 3.25
N ASP A 260 -27.60 20.98 3.49
CA ASP A 260 -27.07 21.83 2.43
C ASP A 260 -25.77 21.22 1.87
N GLU A 261 -24.94 20.71 2.79
CA GLU A 261 -23.70 19.98 2.50
C GLU A 261 -23.39 19.02 3.66
N ALA A 262 -22.58 18.00 3.37
CA ALA A 262 -22.13 17.06 4.40
C ALA A 262 -20.71 16.54 4.10
N THR A 263 -19.98 16.21 5.16
CA THR A 263 -18.69 15.55 5.08
C THR A 263 -18.71 14.25 5.87
N ILE A 264 -18.32 13.15 5.22
CA ILE A 264 -18.10 11.86 5.85
C ILE A 264 -16.59 11.75 6.14
N PHE A 265 -16.23 11.52 7.40
CA PHE A 265 -14.87 11.23 7.82
C PHE A 265 -14.74 9.75 8.14
N PHE A 266 -13.74 9.08 7.58
CA PHE A 266 -13.45 7.67 7.78
C PHE A 266 -12.01 7.46 8.26
N THR A 267 -11.81 6.61 9.25
CA THR A 267 -10.49 6.10 9.62
C THR A 267 -10.58 4.70 10.19
N ALA A 268 -9.43 4.05 10.27
CA ALA A 268 -9.27 2.72 10.84
C ALA A 268 -7.92 2.62 11.52
N TRP A 269 -7.81 1.70 12.48
CA TRP A 269 -6.56 1.37 13.18
C TRP A 269 -6.53 -0.12 13.48
N THR A 270 -5.33 -0.65 13.67
CA THR A 270 -5.10 -2.05 14.05
C THR A 270 -4.28 -2.13 15.34
N ALA A 271 -4.35 -3.27 16.03
CA ALA A 271 -3.49 -3.57 17.16
C ALA A 271 -2.01 -3.71 16.80
N TYR A 272 -1.67 -3.84 15.50
CA TYR A 272 -0.28 -3.72 15.04
C TYR A 272 0.29 -2.32 15.33
N ARG A 273 -0.54 -1.28 15.23
CA ARG A 273 -0.13 0.13 15.37
C ARG A 273 -0.49 0.72 16.72
N GLN A 274 -1.66 0.37 17.26
CA GLN A 274 -2.25 1.01 18.43
C GLN A 274 -2.97 -0.02 19.28
N GLN A 275 -2.60 -0.12 20.55
CA GLN A 275 -3.34 -0.92 21.53
C GLN A 275 -4.73 -0.31 21.73
N GLY A 276 -5.79 -1.13 21.63
CA GLY A 276 -7.17 -0.66 21.65
C GLY A 276 -7.50 0.23 20.44
N PRO A 277 -7.46 -0.30 19.20
CA PRO A 277 -7.63 0.47 17.97
C PRO A 277 -8.92 1.32 17.94
N ILE A 278 -10.00 0.84 18.57
CA ILE A 278 -11.28 1.56 18.68
C ILE A 278 -11.14 2.93 19.37
N ASN A 279 -10.31 3.04 20.41
CA ASN A 279 -10.13 4.30 21.13
C ASN A 279 -9.47 5.35 20.23
N LYS A 280 -8.50 4.92 19.40
CA LYS A 280 -7.84 5.80 18.45
C LYS A 280 -8.78 6.24 17.34
N VAL A 281 -9.60 5.32 16.79
CA VAL A 281 -10.64 5.65 15.81
C VAL A 281 -11.58 6.74 16.33
N LEU A 282 -12.13 6.56 17.53
CA LEU A 282 -13.08 7.52 18.12
C LEU A 282 -12.42 8.86 18.42
N SER A 283 -11.19 8.85 18.94
CA SER A 283 -10.42 10.07 19.19
C SER A 283 -10.19 10.85 17.89
N ASP A 284 -9.74 10.19 16.82
CA ASP A 284 -9.46 10.84 15.54
C ASP A 284 -10.72 11.46 14.94
N LEU A 285 -11.82 10.70 14.90
CA LEU A 285 -13.10 11.17 14.37
C LEU A 285 -13.67 12.35 15.18
N SER A 286 -13.52 12.35 16.50
CA SER A 286 -13.93 13.48 17.34
C SER A 286 -13.09 14.73 17.04
N SER A 287 -11.77 14.57 16.93
CA SER A 287 -10.83 15.68 16.73
C SER A 287 -10.92 16.31 15.34
N ILE A 288 -11.15 15.52 14.29
CA ILE A 288 -11.20 16.04 12.92
C ILE A 288 -12.51 16.78 12.64
N SER A 289 -13.60 16.38 13.31
CA SER A 289 -14.95 16.86 13.03
C SER A 289 -15.20 18.33 13.35
N VAL A 290 -14.31 18.96 14.13
CA VAL A 290 -14.40 20.40 14.45
C VAL A 290 -13.71 21.28 13.40
N ARG A 291 -12.98 20.70 12.44
CA ARG A 291 -12.31 21.43 11.36
C ARG A 291 -13.20 21.51 10.12
N SER A 292 -13.08 22.61 9.37
CA SER A 292 -13.78 22.73 8.10
C SER A 292 -13.17 21.80 7.05
N TYR A 293 -13.98 21.31 6.10
CA TYR A 293 -13.46 20.52 4.98
C TYR A 293 -12.43 21.30 4.16
N SER A 294 -12.64 22.62 3.97
CA SER A 294 -11.69 23.48 3.26
C SER A 294 -10.31 23.50 3.90
N ASP A 295 -10.22 23.52 5.24
CA ASP A 295 -8.93 23.52 5.94
C ASP A 295 -8.21 22.17 5.81
N ILE A 296 -8.98 21.07 5.91
CA ILE A 296 -8.47 19.70 5.73
C ILE A 296 -7.96 19.52 4.30
N ARG A 297 -8.76 19.94 3.30
CA ARG A 297 -8.38 19.90 1.89
C ARG A 297 -7.12 20.72 1.62
N ALA A 298 -7.03 21.95 2.14
CA ALA A 298 -5.85 22.79 1.95
C ALA A 298 -4.59 22.14 2.55
N THR A 299 -4.70 21.55 3.74
CA THR A 299 -3.59 20.85 4.41
C THR A 299 -3.16 19.61 3.62
N HIS A 300 -4.13 18.81 3.15
CA HIS A 300 -3.91 17.64 2.29
C HIS A 300 -3.17 17.99 1.00
N VAL A 301 -3.67 18.98 0.27
CA VAL A 301 -3.08 19.39 -1.02
C VAL A 301 -1.66 19.92 -0.81
N ALA A 302 -1.45 20.76 0.20
CA ALA A 302 -0.12 21.28 0.52
C ALA A 302 0.86 20.17 0.89
N ASP A 303 0.42 19.16 1.63
CA ASP A 303 1.24 18.00 1.97
C ASP A 303 1.60 17.15 0.75
N TYR A 304 0.61 16.79 -0.07
CA TYR A 304 0.83 16.01 -1.29
C TYR A 304 1.78 16.71 -2.26
N GLN A 305 1.58 18.02 -2.47
CA GLN A 305 2.37 18.83 -3.38
C GLN A 305 3.82 19.04 -2.94
N LYS A 306 4.17 18.79 -1.67
CA LYS A 306 5.58 18.72 -1.24
C LYS A 306 6.35 17.67 -2.02
N TYR A 307 5.70 16.57 -2.43
CA TYR A 307 6.32 15.47 -3.17
C TYR A 307 5.99 15.55 -4.66
N SER A 308 4.71 15.64 -5.01
CA SER A 308 4.27 15.58 -6.41
C SER A 308 4.82 16.76 -7.22
N GLY A 309 4.85 17.96 -6.63
CA GLY A 309 5.34 19.20 -7.24
C GLY A 309 6.85 19.22 -7.54
N ARG A 310 7.63 18.23 -7.10
CA ARG A 310 9.09 18.18 -7.32
C ARG A 310 9.50 17.77 -8.74
N VAL A 311 8.61 17.11 -9.48
CA VAL A 311 8.91 16.60 -10.83
C VAL A 311 7.76 16.90 -11.78
N SER A 312 8.08 17.59 -12.88
CA SER A 312 7.22 17.76 -14.04
C SER A 312 7.81 17.02 -15.24
N LEU A 313 6.96 16.40 -16.05
CA LEU A 313 7.34 15.79 -17.33
C LEU A 313 6.45 16.34 -18.43
N SER A 314 7.05 16.82 -19.50
CA SER A 314 6.36 17.23 -20.72
C SER A 314 7.01 16.53 -21.92
N LEU A 315 6.20 15.82 -22.69
CA LEU A 315 6.63 15.11 -23.91
C LEU A 315 6.07 15.77 -25.18
N GLY A 316 5.52 16.99 -25.05
CA GLY A 316 4.74 17.68 -26.07
C GLY A 316 3.27 17.81 -25.67
N GLY A 317 2.47 18.40 -26.56
CA GLY A 317 1.03 18.61 -26.34
C GLY A 317 0.18 17.60 -27.10
N SER A 318 -0.94 17.20 -26.50
CA SER A 318 -1.96 16.40 -27.18
C SER A 318 -2.88 17.32 -27.98
N SER A 319 -3.37 16.83 -29.12
CA SER A 319 -4.34 17.54 -29.95
C SER A 319 -5.67 17.77 -29.21
N ASP A 320 -6.45 18.75 -29.64
CA ASP A 320 -7.77 19.02 -29.06
C ASP A 320 -8.71 17.81 -29.18
N ALA A 321 -8.60 17.07 -30.29
CA ALA A 321 -9.35 15.83 -30.49
C ALA A 321 -8.98 14.74 -29.46
N GLN A 322 -7.69 14.60 -29.11
CA GLN A 322 -7.26 13.68 -28.06
C GLN A 322 -7.74 14.14 -26.68
N LYS A 323 -7.63 15.44 -26.38
CA LYS A 323 -8.05 16.02 -25.09
C LYS A 323 -9.54 15.88 -24.83
N ALA A 324 -10.37 15.92 -25.88
CA ALA A 324 -11.82 15.74 -25.78
C ALA A 324 -12.23 14.29 -25.44
N LEU A 325 -11.33 13.30 -25.56
CA LEU A 325 -11.60 11.90 -25.23
C LEU A 325 -11.38 11.64 -23.74
N SER A 326 -12.24 10.78 -23.16
CA SER A 326 -12.01 10.23 -21.82
C SER A 326 -10.73 9.39 -21.78
N THR A 327 -10.15 9.21 -20.60
CA THR A 327 -8.86 8.51 -20.45
C THR A 327 -8.84 7.10 -21.07
N PRO A 328 -9.87 6.24 -20.89
CA PRO A 328 -9.92 4.93 -21.56
C PRO A 328 -9.94 5.02 -23.10
N LYS A 329 -10.62 6.03 -23.66
CA LYS A 329 -10.65 6.27 -25.10
C LYS A 329 -9.30 6.74 -25.63
N ARG A 330 -8.60 7.60 -24.88
CA ARG A 330 -7.22 8.01 -25.20
C ARG A 330 -6.27 6.80 -25.17
N LEU A 331 -6.39 5.95 -24.14
CA LEU A 331 -5.58 4.73 -24.02
C LEU A 331 -5.84 3.75 -25.17
N ALA A 332 -7.08 3.56 -25.59
CA ALA A 332 -7.39 2.72 -26.76
C ALA A 332 -6.80 3.30 -28.06
N ALA A 333 -6.83 4.63 -28.23
CA ALA A 333 -6.32 5.30 -29.42
C ALA A 333 -4.78 5.32 -29.53
N ILE A 334 -4.05 5.16 -28.42
CA ILE A 334 -2.58 5.26 -28.42
C ILE A 334 -1.91 4.20 -29.30
N ALA A 335 -2.58 3.06 -29.53
CA ALA A 335 -2.10 2.00 -30.42
C ALA A 335 -1.92 2.47 -31.88
N SER A 336 -2.59 3.57 -32.27
CA SER A 336 -2.52 4.13 -33.63
C SER A 336 -1.91 5.52 -33.67
N THR A 337 -2.01 6.31 -32.61
CA THR A 337 -1.49 7.69 -32.58
C THR A 337 -0.93 8.02 -31.21
N PHE A 338 0.36 8.38 -31.17
CA PHE A 338 1.03 8.75 -29.93
C PHE A 338 0.32 9.93 -29.23
N ASP A 339 0.16 9.82 -27.91
CA ASP A 339 -0.53 10.81 -27.09
C ASP A 339 0.43 11.29 -25.97
N PRO A 340 1.15 12.42 -26.18
CA PRO A 340 2.22 12.86 -25.28
C PRO A 340 1.76 13.15 -23.84
N GLU A 341 0.63 13.83 -23.67
CA GLU A 341 0.12 14.15 -22.34
C GLU A 341 -0.43 12.90 -21.63
N LEU A 342 -0.93 11.90 -22.36
CA LEU A 342 -1.35 10.63 -21.74
C LEU A 342 -0.15 9.84 -21.19
N VAL A 343 0.98 9.82 -21.91
CA VAL A 343 2.21 9.18 -21.43
C VAL A 343 2.79 9.92 -20.23
N ALA A 344 2.77 11.26 -20.26
CA ALA A 344 3.15 12.07 -19.10
C ALA A 344 2.22 11.84 -17.90
N LEU A 345 0.91 11.70 -18.14
CA LEU A 345 -0.07 11.33 -17.11
C LEU A 345 0.22 9.95 -16.51
N TYR A 346 0.59 8.96 -17.32
CA TYR A 346 0.96 7.62 -16.84
C TYR A 346 2.23 7.65 -15.96
N PHE A 347 3.22 8.45 -16.33
CA PHE A 347 4.40 8.69 -15.48
C PHE A 347 4.00 9.31 -14.13
N GLN A 348 3.15 10.33 -14.14
CA GLN A 348 2.67 10.96 -12.90
C GLN A 348 1.78 10.02 -12.07
N LEU A 349 1.04 9.11 -12.71
CA LEU A 349 0.27 8.08 -12.01
C LEU A 349 1.17 7.16 -11.18
N GLY A 350 2.33 6.77 -11.69
CA GLY A 350 3.31 5.98 -10.91
C GLY A 350 3.79 6.71 -9.65
N ARG A 351 4.07 8.02 -9.77
CA ARG A 351 4.47 8.87 -8.63
C ARG A 351 3.31 9.02 -7.64
N TYR A 352 2.11 9.30 -8.13
CA TYR A 352 0.89 9.40 -7.33
C TYR A 352 0.63 8.14 -6.51
N LEU A 353 0.68 6.96 -7.14
CA LEU A 353 0.45 5.68 -6.48
C LEU A 353 1.49 5.44 -5.38
N PHE A 354 2.76 5.76 -5.65
CA PHE A 354 3.82 5.64 -4.64
C PHE A 354 3.60 6.60 -3.46
N ILE A 355 3.30 7.88 -3.69
CA ILE A 355 2.96 8.84 -2.61
C ILE A 355 1.74 8.37 -1.81
N SER A 356 0.75 7.81 -2.49
CA SER A 356 -0.51 7.38 -1.88
C SER A 356 -0.42 6.07 -1.10
N SER A 357 0.68 5.31 -1.26
CA SER A 357 0.86 3.98 -0.65
C SER A 357 2.14 3.81 0.17
N SER A 358 3.09 4.76 0.08
CA SER A 358 4.32 4.78 0.88
C SER A 358 4.52 6.16 1.49
N ARG A 359 4.32 6.27 2.81
CA ARG A 359 4.57 7.51 3.57
C ARG A 359 5.40 7.20 4.80
N VAL A 360 6.00 8.23 5.38
CA VAL A 360 6.71 8.08 6.66
C VAL A 360 5.75 7.51 7.71
N ASN A 361 6.21 6.52 8.48
CA ASN A 361 5.45 5.76 9.48
C ASN A 361 4.36 4.80 8.94
N THR A 362 4.38 4.47 7.64
CA THR A 362 3.53 3.43 7.04
C THR A 362 4.31 2.14 6.80
N LEU A 363 3.64 1.10 6.31
CA LEU A 363 4.29 -0.09 5.77
C LEU A 363 4.62 0.12 4.29
N PRO A 364 5.56 -0.67 3.71
CA PRO A 364 5.81 -0.66 2.28
C PRO A 364 4.56 -0.97 1.45
N PRO A 365 4.42 -0.40 0.24
CA PRO A 365 3.42 -0.85 -0.71
C PRO A 365 3.68 -2.32 -1.08
N ASN A 366 2.68 -3.17 -0.88
CA ASN A 366 2.73 -4.58 -1.25
C ASN A 366 2.47 -4.77 -2.75
N LEU A 367 2.20 -6.00 -3.21
CA LEU A 367 1.91 -6.29 -4.63
C LEU A 367 0.76 -5.46 -5.23
N GLN A 368 -0.15 -4.95 -4.39
CA GLN A 368 -1.29 -4.12 -4.79
C GLN A 368 -1.22 -2.71 -4.18
N GLY A 369 -0.03 -2.27 -3.74
CA GLY A 369 0.15 -1.02 -3.00
C GLY A 369 -0.46 -1.14 -1.60
N ILE A 370 -1.65 -0.60 -1.43
CA ILE A 370 -2.48 -0.76 -0.21
C ILE A 370 -3.95 -1.09 -0.56
N TRP A 371 -4.27 -1.39 -1.81
CA TRP A 371 -5.65 -1.52 -2.30
C TRP A 371 -6.01 -2.95 -2.67
N ASN A 372 -6.76 -3.62 -1.79
CA ASN A 372 -7.24 -4.98 -1.99
C ASN A 372 -8.76 -5.07 -1.75
N GLN A 373 -9.43 -6.04 -2.38
CA GLN A 373 -10.84 -6.38 -2.11
C GLN A 373 -11.05 -7.85 -1.76
N GLU A 374 -10.02 -8.68 -1.87
CA GLU A 374 -10.09 -10.14 -1.79
C GLU A 374 -9.55 -10.61 -0.44
N MET A 375 -10.32 -11.42 0.29
CA MET A 375 -9.85 -12.05 1.54
C MET A 375 -8.73 -13.07 1.31
N ASP A 376 -8.58 -13.57 0.06
CA ASP A 376 -7.48 -14.43 -0.38
C ASP A 376 -6.94 -13.87 -1.71
N PRO A 377 -6.15 -12.79 -1.67
CA PRO A 377 -5.71 -12.10 -2.88
C PRO A 377 -4.61 -12.90 -3.60
N GLN A 378 -4.45 -12.64 -4.90
CA GLN A 378 -3.38 -13.25 -5.70
C GLN A 378 -2.00 -13.08 -5.03
N TRP A 379 -1.28 -14.21 -4.91
CA TRP A 379 -0.01 -14.31 -4.16
C TRP A 379 -0.06 -13.76 -2.73
N GLY A 380 -1.23 -13.70 -2.12
CA GLY A 380 -1.49 -13.15 -0.80
C GLY A 380 -1.28 -11.64 -0.69
N SER A 381 -1.14 -10.92 -1.82
CA SER A 381 -0.79 -9.50 -1.86
C SER A 381 0.36 -9.16 -0.90
N LYS A 382 1.36 -10.06 -0.88
CA LYS A 382 2.49 -10.05 0.06
C LYS A 382 3.61 -9.12 -0.43
N TYR A 383 4.76 -9.21 0.21
CA TYR A 383 6.02 -8.68 -0.29
C TYR A 383 6.77 -9.78 -1.03
N THR A 384 6.64 -9.83 -2.35
CA THR A 384 7.50 -10.66 -3.20
C THR A 384 8.80 -9.92 -3.47
N VAL A 385 9.93 -10.45 -3.03
CA VAL A 385 11.24 -9.79 -3.00
C VAL A 385 12.25 -10.44 -3.95
N ASN A 386 11.79 -11.17 -4.96
CA ASN A 386 12.60 -11.61 -6.09
C ASN A 386 12.42 -10.74 -7.35
N ILE A 387 11.70 -9.60 -7.24
CA ILE A 387 11.61 -8.51 -8.23
C ILE A 387 10.59 -7.43 -7.77
N ASN A 388 9.44 -7.82 -7.23
CA ASN A 388 8.27 -6.95 -7.15
C ASN A 388 8.42 -5.80 -6.14
N LEU A 389 8.82 -6.11 -4.90
CA LEU A 389 9.00 -5.08 -3.88
C LEU A 389 10.13 -4.11 -4.29
N GLN A 390 11.20 -4.64 -4.90
CA GLN A 390 12.27 -3.79 -5.44
C GLN A 390 11.72 -2.83 -6.49
N MET A 391 10.93 -3.35 -7.44
CA MET A 391 10.29 -2.57 -8.50
C MET A 391 9.39 -1.46 -7.95
N ASN A 392 8.63 -1.72 -6.89
CA ASN A 392 7.79 -0.71 -6.24
C ASN A 392 8.60 0.52 -5.80
N TYR A 393 9.89 0.34 -5.45
CA TYR A 393 10.76 1.41 -4.95
C TYR A 393 11.74 1.97 -5.98
N TRP A 394 11.88 1.40 -7.17
CA TRP A 394 12.74 1.97 -8.23
C TRP A 394 12.46 3.46 -8.55
N PRO A 395 11.20 3.96 -8.58
CA PRO A 395 10.97 5.38 -8.85
C PRO A 395 11.33 6.29 -7.67
N SER A 396 11.50 5.78 -6.45
CA SER A 396 11.59 6.59 -5.23
C SER A 396 12.71 7.64 -5.26
N LEU A 397 13.93 7.22 -5.62
CA LEU A 397 15.11 8.10 -5.64
C LEU A 397 15.14 8.95 -6.91
N VAL A 398 15.08 8.32 -8.08
CA VAL A 398 15.22 8.98 -9.39
C VAL A 398 14.10 9.97 -9.69
N THR A 399 12.95 9.81 -9.04
CA THR A 399 11.84 10.78 -9.13
C THR A 399 11.71 11.65 -7.87
N ASN A 400 12.74 11.78 -7.04
CA ASN A 400 12.81 12.79 -5.98
C ASN A 400 11.72 12.63 -4.88
N MET A 401 11.54 11.41 -4.38
CA MET A 401 10.61 11.04 -3.30
C MET A 401 11.32 10.22 -2.21
N ILE A 402 12.56 10.60 -1.88
CA ILE A 402 13.43 9.86 -0.98
C ILE A 402 12.85 9.64 0.41
N GLU A 403 12.13 10.61 0.97
CA GLU A 403 11.55 10.49 2.32
C GLU A 403 10.50 9.37 2.40
N LEU A 404 10.03 8.88 1.26
CA LEU A 404 9.04 7.81 1.16
C LEU A 404 9.68 6.42 1.07
N THR A 405 11.01 6.31 1.15
CA THR A 405 11.74 5.02 1.20
C THR A 405 11.79 4.41 2.59
N THR A 406 11.54 5.20 3.65
CA THR A 406 11.69 4.75 5.04
C THR A 406 10.91 3.47 5.38
N PRO A 407 9.67 3.23 4.87
CA PRO A 407 8.98 1.98 5.16
C PRO A 407 9.75 0.73 4.69
N LEU A 408 10.47 0.81 3.56
CA LEU A 408 11.29 -0.30 3.06
C LEU A 408 12.43 -0.61 4.02
N TYR A 409 13.13 0.42 4.51
CA TYR A 409 14.26 0.20 5.41
C TYR A 409 13.82 -0.31 6.77
N ASP A 410 12.66 0.12 7.28
CA ASP A 410 12.08 -0.44 8.49
C ASP A 410 11.72 -1.92 8.32
N LEU A 411 11.23 -2.33 7.13
CA LEU A 411 11.04 -3.73 6.80
C LEU A 411 12.39 -4.48 6.73
N ILE A 412 13.40 -3.92 6.05
CA ILE A 412 14.72 -4.55 5.90
C ILE A 412 15.39 -4.79 7.27
N GLU A 413 15.30 -3.87 8.23
CA GLU A 413 15.86 -4.07 9.58
C GLU A 413 15.13 -5.18 10.36
N ARG A 414 13.81 -5.30 10.19
CA ARG A 414 13.05 -6.41 10.77
C ARG A 414 13.43 -7.73 10.12
N LEU A 415 13.63 -7.75 8.80
CA LEU A 415 14.12 -8.91 8.05
C LEU A 415 15.55 -9.26 8.44
N HIS A 416 16.42 -8.29 8.72
CA HIS A 416 17.77 -8.52 9.22
C HIS A 416 17.72 -9.31 10.52
N SER A 417 16.86 -8.90 11.45
CA SER A 417 16.67 -9.58 12.74
C SER A 417 16.10 -11.01 12.59
N SER A 418 15.05 -11.19 11.78
CA SER A 418 14.45 -12.52 11.52
C SER A 418 15.39 -13.43 10.73
N GLY A 419 16.04 -12.87 9.71
CA GLY A 419 16.88 -13.56 8.75
C GLY A 419 18.17 -14.10 9.36
N LYS A 420 18.69 -13.49 10.44
CA LYS A 420 19.78 -14.09 11.24
C LYS A 420 19.37 -15.44 11.83
N LYS A 421 18.14 -15.52 12.35
CA LYS A 421 17.60 -16.77 12.90
C LYS A 421 17.38 -17.80 11.79
N THR A 422 16.88 -17.39 10.63
CA THR A 422 16.74 -18.28 9.48
C THR A 422 18.10 -18.78 8.99
N ALA A 423 19.10 -17.90 8.85
CA ALA A 423 20.45 -18.28 8.44
C ALA A 423 21.04 -19.35 9.37
N GLN A 424 20.93 -19.15 10.69
CA GLN A 424 21.41 -20.12 11.67
C GLN A 424 20.64 -21.43 11.63
N SER A 425 19.31 -21.38 11.74
CA SER A 425 18.48 -22.59 11.87
C SER A 425 18.41 -23.41 10.59
N MET A 426 18.45 -22.77 9.42
CA MET A 426 18.23 -23.42 8.13
C MET A 426 19.54 -23.76 7.40
N TYR A 427 20.59 -22.97 7.58
CA TYR A 427 21.87 -23.12 6.87
C TYR A 427 23.05 -23.48 7.80
N GLY A 428 22.88 -23.33 9.12
CA GLY A 428 24.01 -23.43 10.05
C GLY A 428 24.94 -22.21 10.04
N ASN A 429 24.54 -21.14 9.35
CA ASN A 429 25.35 -19.93 9.19
C ASN A 429 25.27 -19.06 10.45
N SER A 430 26.41 -18.66 10.99
CA SER A 430 26.52 -17.97 12.28
C SER A 430 26.71 -16.46 12.19
N LYS A 431 27.09 -15.95 11.00
CA LYS A 431 27.55 -14.56 10.83
C LYS A 431 26.68 -13.67 9.96
N GLY A 432 25.72 -14.25 9.22
CA GLY A 432 24.93 -13.50 8.25
C GLY A 432 23.42 -13.59 8.46
N TRP A 433 22.68 -13.02 7.52
CA TRP A 433 21.22 -13.11 7.46
C TRP A 433 20.73 -13.39 6.04
N VAL A 434 19.58 -14.05 5.95
CA VAL A 434 18.99 -14.46 4.68
C VAL A 434 17.50 -14.15 4.67
N CYS A 435 17.00 -13.79 3.48
CA CYS A 435 15.59 -13.75 3.14
C CYS A 435 15.42 -14.41 1.77
N HIS A 436 14.28 -15.09 1.58
CA HIS A 436 13.97 -15.82 0.35
C HIS A 436 13.17 -14.94 -0.63
N HIS A 437 12.39 -15.52 -1.54
CA HIS A 437 11.66 -14.77 -2.56
C HIS A 437 10.44 -14.01 -2.05
N ASN A 438 9.98 -14.25 -0.82
CA ASN A 438 8.76 -13.65 -0.25
C ASN A 438 8.93 -13.32 1.23
N THR A 439 8.18 -12.33 1.70
CA THR A 439 7.98 -12.00 3.12
C THR A 439 6.59 -11.39 3.36
N ASP A 440 6.27 -11.11 4.61
CA ASP A 440 4.99 -10.55 5.06
C ASP A 440 5.18 -9.43 6.11
N ILE A 441 4.08 -8.92 6.67
CA ILE A 441 4.12 -7.90 7.72
C ILE A 441 4.95 -8.31 8.94
N TRP A 442 5.14 -9.60 9.20
CA TRP A 442 5.88 -10.11 10.37
C TRP A 442 7.37 -10.31 10.09
N ALA A 443 7.83 -9.94 8.89
CA ALA A 443 9.19 -10.17 8.42
C ALA A 443 9.56 -11.67 8.46
N ASP A 444 8.65 -12.54 7.97
CA ASP A 444 8.95 -13.96 7.73
C ASP A 444 10.05 -14.09 6.68
N THR A 445 11.10 -14.82 7.01
CA THR A 445 12.27 -15.02 6.14
C THR A 445 12.42 -16.48 5.68
N ALA A 446 11.46 -17.36 6.01
CA ALA A 446 11.48 -18.74 5.55
C ALA A 446 10.94 -18.84 4.11
N PRO A 447 11.32 -19.88 3.34
CA PRO A 447 10.75 -20.09 2.00
C PRO A 447 9.22 -20.18 2.03
N GLN A 448 8.58 -19.37 1.19
CA GLN A 448 7.13 -19.39 0.95
C GLN A 448 6.79 -20.46 -0.10
N ASP A 449 5.59 -21.04 -0.04
CA ASP A 449 5.10 -22.00 -1.04
C ASP A 449 6.00 -23.24 -1.22
N ASN A 450 5.71 -24.06 -2.23
CA ASN A 450 6.50 -25.24 -2.61
C ASN A 450 6.50 -25.38 -4.14
N TYR A 451 6.95 -24.32 -4.79
CA TYR A 451 7.08 -24.20 -6.23
C TYR A 451 8.56 -24.10 -6.63
N ALA A 452 9.08 -25.18 -7.21
CA ALA A 452 10.52 -25.36 -7.45
C ALA A 452 11.21 -24.25 -8.25
N SER A 453 10.46 -23.52 -9.06
CA SER A 453 10.98 -22.40 -9.85
C SER A 453 11.15 -21.11 -9.05
N SER A 454 10.72 -21.03 -7.79
CA SER A 454 10.74 -19.78 -7.00
C SER A 454 11.14 -19.96 -5.52
N THR A 455 10.66 -21.02 -4.84
CA THR A 455 10.66 -21.15 -3.38
C THR A 455 12.05 -21.02 -2.75
N TRP A 456 13.03 -21.75 -3.28
CA TRP A 456 14.33 -21.95 -2.63
C TRP A 456 15.39 -20.99 -3.15
N TRP A 457 15.02 -19.73 -3.40
CA TRP A 457 15.93 -18.69 -3.85
C TRP A 457 16.43 -17.86 -2.65
N PRO A 458 17.71 -17.96 -2.23
CA PRO A 458 18.20 -17.42 -0.97
C PRO A 458 18.86 -16.04 -1.10
N ALA A 459 18.62 -15.29 -2.19
CA ALA A 459 19.30 -14.02 -2.45
C ALA A 459 18.40 -12.78 -2.32
N GLY A 460 17.25 -12.90 -1.65
CA GLY A 460 16.35 -11.77 -1.37
C GLY A 460 17.02 -10.69 -0.53
N SER A 461 17.79 -11.08 0.50
CA SER A 461 18.54 -10.12 1.33
C SER A 461 19.60 -9.36 0.53
N ALA A 462 20.34 -10.04 -0.35
CA ALA A 462 21.33 -9.41 -1.22
C ALA A 462 20.70 -8.32 -2.10
N TRP A 463 19.54 -8.59 -2.69
CA TRP A 463 18.88 -7.61 -3.55
C TRP A 463 18.29 -6.44 -2.74
N LEU A 464 17.63 -6.72 -1.62
CA LEU A 464 16.99 -5.66 -0.81
C LEU A 464 17.99 -4.62 -0.29
N VAL A 465 19.17 -5.04 0.17
CA VAL A 465 20.17 -4.08 0.70
C VAL A 465 20.75 -3.16 -0.38
N HIS A 466 20.62 -3.48 -1.67
CA HIS A 466 20.98 -2.54 -2.73
C HIS A 466 20.18 -1.25 -2.68
N HIS A 467 18.94 -1.24 -2.17
CA HIS A 467 18.20 0.01 -2.01
C HIS A 467 18.86 0.97 -1.02
N ILE A 468 19.47 0.44 0.06
CA ILE A 468 20.21 1.24 1.04
C ILE A 468 21.50 1.79 0.40
N ILE A 469 22.20 0.95 -0.36
CA ILE A 469 23.41 1.35 -1.10
C ILE A 469 23.09 2.48 -2.08
N GLU A 470 22.03 2.32 -2.87
CA GLU A 470 21.58 3.31 -3.85
C GLU A 470 21.16 4.61 -3.19
N GLU A 471 20.44 4.59 -2.07
CA GLU A 471 20.09 5.82 -1.37
C GLU A 471 21.32 6.61 -0.91
N TYR A 472 22.35 5.92 -0.41
CA TYR A 472 23.64 6.57 -0.15
C TYR A 472 24.27 7.11 -1.43
N ARG A 473 24.27 6.36 -2.55
CA ARG A 473 24.85 6.84 -3.83
C ARG A 473 24.15 8.10 -4.34
N PHE A 474 22.84 8.22 -4.12
CA PHE A 474 22.03 9.41 -4.46
C PHE A 474 22.26 10.61 -3.52
N THR A 475 22.39 10.38 -2.21
CA THR A 475 22.42 11.44 -1.19
C THR A 475 23.81 11.81 -0.70
N ARG A 476 24.74 10.85 -0.75
CA ARG A 476 26.03 10.84 -0.04
C ARG A 476 25.92 11.00 1.48
N ASP A 477 24.77 10.64 2.06
CA ASP A 477 24.54 10.70 3.51
C ASP A 477 25.30 9.58 4.24
N LYS A 478 26.43 9.94 4.85
CA LYS A 478 27.27 9.01 5.60
C LYS A 478 26.64 8.55 6.91
N GLU A 479 25.78 9.35 7.53
CA GLU A 479 25.12 8.96 8.79
C GLU A 479 24.06 7.89 8.50
N PHE A 480 23.28 8.07 7.44
CA PHE A 480 22.40 7.04 6.90
C PHE A 480 23.15 5.76 6.58
N LEU A 481 24.25 5.86 5.82
CA LEU A 481 25.03 4.69 5.45
C LEU A 481 25.63 3.96 6.67
N GLN A 482 26.12 4.72 7.65
CA GLN A 482 26.66 4.19 8.90
C GLN A 482 25.59 3.44 9.69
N LYS A 483 24.35 3.93 9.73
CA LYS A 483 23.21 3.28 10.41
C LYS A 483 22.97 1.86 9.87
N TYR A 484 22.99 1.70 8.55
CA TYR A 484 22.66 0.43 7.89
C TYR A 484 23.87 -0.44 7.53
N TYR A 485 25.09 -0.01 7.84
CA TYR A 485 26.32 -0.73 7.52
C TYR A 485 26.28 -2.21 7.93
N ASN A 486 25.84 -2.51 9.17
CA ASN A 486 25.81 -3.89 9.66
C ASN A 486 24.81 -4.74 8.89
N THR A 487 23.70 -4.17 8.44
CA THR A 487 22.68 -4.86 7.65
C THR A 487 23.22 -5.28 6.28
N ILE A 488 23.98 -4.40 5.63
CA ILE A 488 24.68 -4.70 4.38
C ILE A 488 25.79 -5.74 4.61
N LYS A 489 26.65 -5.51 5.62
CA LYS A 489 27.76 -6.41 5.96
C LYS A 489 27.27 -7.83 6.24
N ASP A 490 26.25 -7.97 7.08
CA ASP A 490 25.74 -9.28 7.47
C ASP A 490 25.06 -10.00 6.28
N ALA A 491 24.53 -9.27 5.29
CA ALA A 491 24.02 -9.88 4.06
C ALA A 491 25.16 -10.55 3.28
N ALA A 492 26.31 -9.88 3.16
CA ALA A 492 27.49 -10.43 2.52
C ALA A 492 28.06 -11.62 3.30
N LEU A 493 28.12 -11.53 4.63
CA LEU A 493 28.61 -12.60 5.50
C LEU A 493 27.81 -13.90 5.36
N PHE A 494 26.52 -13.85 5.03
CA PHE A 494 25.75 -15.05 4.72
C PHE A 494 26.38 -15.84 3.57
N PHE A 495 26.77 -15.17 2.49
CA PHE A 495 27.36 -15.83 1.32
C PHE A 495 28.76 -16.39 1.59
N THR A 496 29.51 -15.80 2.51
CA THR A 496 30.83 -16.33 2.89
C THR A 496 30.78 -17.75 3.49
N GLU A 497 29.66 -18.11 4.13
CA GLU A 497 29.44 -19.44 4.72
C GLU A 497 28.53 -20.32 3.84
N PHE A 498 27.79 -19.73 2.88
CA PHE A 498 26.85 -20.44 2.02
C PHE A 498 27.45 -20.93 0.68
N LEU A 499 28.41 -20.19 0.10
CA LEU A 499 29.00 -20.54 -1.20
C LEU A 499 29.81 -21.85 -1.14
N THR A 500 29.68 -22.67 -2.18
CA THR A 500 30.43 -23.94 -2.33
C THR A 500 31.41 -23.86 -3.50
N ASP A 501 32.48 -24.67 -3.46
CA ASP A 501 33.40 -24.79 -4.60
C ASP A 501 32.81 -25.66 -5.71
N TYR A 502 32.87 -25.18 -6.95
CA TYR A 502 32.51 -25.93 -8.14
C TYR A 502 33.40 -25.54 -9.32
N LYS A 503 34.18 -26.50 -9.83
CA LYS A 503 35.09 -26.32 -10.99
C LYS A 503 36.04 -25.10 -10.85
N GLY A 504 36.54 -24.87 -9.64
CA GLY A 504 37.48 -23.77 -9.35
C GLY A 504 36.82 -22.42 -9.03
N TRP A 505 35.48 -22.34 -9.01
CA TRP A 505 34.72 -21.13 -8.69
C TRP A 505 33.92 -21.31 -7.40
N LYS A 506 33.67 -20.20 -6.68
CA LYS A 506 32.66 -20.15 -5.63
C LYS A 506 31.29 -19.91 -6.25
N VAL A 507 30.31 -20.75 -5.91
CA VAL A 507 28.95 -20.68 -6.48
C VAL A 507 27.88 -20.87 -5.40
N THR A 508 26.71 -20.25 -5.59
CA THR A 508 25.53 -20.53 -4.75
C THR A 508 25.05 -21.95 -4.99
N ASN A 509 24.72 -22.66 -3.91
CA ASN A 509 24.32 -24.06 -3.98
C ASN A 509 23.50 -24.42 -2.72
N PRO A 510 22.20 -24.73 -2.83
CA PRO A 510 21.36 -24.67 -4.01
C PRO A 510 20.94 -23.23 -4.39
N THR A 511 20.51 -23.03 -5.63
CA THR A 511 19.80 -21.82 -6.07
C THR A 511 18.87 -22.13 -7.27
N LEU A 512 18.26 -21.11 -7.86
CA LEU A 512 17.44 -21.14 -9.07
C LEU A 512 17.52 -19.78 -9.80
N SER A 513 16.89 -19.69 -10.97
CA SER A 513 16.66 -18.42 -11.68
C SER A 513 15.17 -18.12 -11.68
N PRO A 514 14.65 -17.25 -10.78
CA PRO A 514 13.22 -17.02 -10.64
C PRO A 514 12.60 -16.49 -11.94
N GLU A 515 11.46 -16.97 -12.44
CA GLU A 515 10.75 -18.22 -12.11
C GLU A 515 10.84 -19.23 -13.26
N ASN A 516 12.04 -19.41 -13.78
CA ASN A 516 12.30 -20.18 -14.98
C ASN A 516 12.64 -21.65 -14.69
N THR A 517 12.41 -22.49 -15.70
CA THR A 517 12.90 -23.87 -15.74
C THR A 517 13.90 -24.02 -16.89
N PHE A 518 14.78 -25.02 -16.78
CA PHE A 518 15.74 -25.36 -17.83
C PHE A 518 15.75 -26.87 -18.08
N TYR A 519 16.14 -27.27 -19.30
CA TYR A 519 16.31 -28.67 -19.65
C TYR A 519 17.62 -29.22 -19.07
N LEU A 520 17.55 -30.39 -18.43
CA LEU A 520 18.75 -31.14 -18.06
C LEU A 520 19.54 -31.51 -19.32
N LEU A 521 20.86 -31.36 -19.26
CA LEU A 521 21.75 -31.54 -20.39
C LEU A 521 21.51 -32.89 -21.09
N GLY A 522 21.24 -32.85 -22.39
CA GLY A 522 20.99 -34.05 -23.20
C GLY A 522 19.60 -34.67 -23.03
N THR A 523 18.66 -34.02 -22.33
CA THR A 523 17.30 -34.52 -22.12
C THR A 523 16.23 -33.48 -22.47
N LYS A 524 14.96 -33.90 -22.52
CA LYS A 524 13.78 -33.00 -22.56
C LYS A 524 13.15 -32.81 -21.18
N THR A 525 13.80 -33.28 -20.12
CA THR A 525 13.29 -33.17 -18.75
C THR A 525 13.69 -31.83 -18.17
N THR A 526 12.72 -31.10 -17.63
CA THR A 526 12.95 -29.79 -17.03
C THR A 526 13.16 -29.86 -15.52
N THR A 527 13.93 -28.91 -15.00
CA THR A 527 14.09 -28.62 -13.57
C THR A 527 14.31 -27.12 -13.38
N ALA A 528 14.40 -26.65 -12.14
CA ALA A 528 14.64 -25.23 -11.85
C ALA A 528 15.78 -25.01 -10.84
N ILE A 529 15.91 -25.90 -9.86
CA ILE A 529 17.00 -25.85 -8.89
C ILE A 529 18.33 -26.21 -9.56
N THR A 530 19.35 -25.44 -9.25
CA THR A 530 20.69 -25.51 -9.84
C THR A 530 21.73 -24.98 -8.83
N LEU A 531 22.97 -24.80 -9.29
CA LEU A 531 24.04 -24.09 -8.60
C LEU A 531 24.55 -22.94 -9.49
N GLY A 532 24.96 -21.82 -8.88
CA GLY A 532 25.64 -20.71 -9.55
C GLY A 532 24.83 -20.01 -10.64
N SER A 533 23.55 -19.69 -10.39
CA SER A 533 22.73 -18.96 -11.35
C SER A 533 23.32 -17.58 -11.65
N THR A 534 23.17 -17.09 -12.89
CA THR A 534 23.70 -15.77 -13.27
C THR A 534 23.11 -14.63 -12.43
N LEU A 535 21.84 -14.74 -12.04
CA LEU A 535 21.19 -13.77 -11.17
C LEU A 535 21.91 -13.67 -9.81
N ASP A 536 22.13 -14.80 -9.15
CA ASP A 536 22.84 -14.85 -7.87
C ASP A 536 24.26 -14.30 -8.00
N ASN A 537 24.99 -14.73 -9.04
CA ASN A 537 26.35 -14.27 -9.28
C ASN A 537 26.38 -12.73 -9.43
N SER A 538 25.39 -12.15 -10.11
CA SER A 538 25.30 -10.69 -10.33
C SER A 538 24.99 -9.94 -9.04
N LEU A 539 24.01 -10.42 -8.25
CA LEU A 539 23.63 -9.80 -6.98
C LEU A 539 24.75 -9.90 -5.95
N ILE A 540 25.41 -11.06 -5.86
CA ILE A 540 26.51 -11.28 -4.92
C ILE A 540 27.72 -10.44 -5.32
N TRP A 541 28.04 -10.36 -6.62
CA TRP A 541 29.12 -9.52 -7.11
C TRP A 541 28.89 -8.04 -6.77
N GLU A 542 27.70 -7.50 -7.02
CA GLU A 542 27.36 -6.11 -6.67
C GLU A 542 27.37 -5.90 -5.15
N LEU A 543 26.92 -6.88 -4.36
CA LEU A 543 26.89 -6.80 -2.90
C LEU A 543 28.29 -6.70 -2.30
N PHE A 544 29.21 -7.58 -2.72
CA PHE A 544 30.59 -7.54 -2.25
C PHE A 544 31.32 -6.29 -2.75
N GLY A 545 31.15 -5.91 -4.02
CA GLY A 545 31.73 -4.69 -4.57
C GLY A 545 31.27 -3.43 -3.80
N SER A 546 29.97 -3.33 -3.55
CA SER A 546 29.39 -2.22 -2.78
C SER A 546 29.85 -2.21 -1.32
N LEU A 547 30.01 -3.38 -0.70
CA LEU A 547 30.48 -3.45 0.68
C LEU A 547 31.93 -2.95 0.82
N LEU A 548 32.81 -3.27 -0.13
CA LEU A 548 34.16 -2.72 -0.17
C LEU A 548 34.14 -1.19 -0.34
N GLU A 549 33.33 -0.68 -1.26
CA GLU A 549 33.11 0.77 -1.45
C GLU A 549 32.71 1.44 -0.12
N ILE A 550 31.72 0.87 0.56
CA ILE A 550 31.18 1.38 1.83
C ILE A 550 32.20 1.33 2.96
N MET A 551 32.98 0.24 3.05
CA MET A 551 34.04 0.08 4.04
C MET A 551 35.08 1.19 3.92
N ASP A 552 35.50 1.51 2.69
CA ASP A 552 36.43 2.62 2.43
C ASP A 552 35.82 3.97 2.79
N ILE A 553 34.56 4.22 2.42
CA ILE A 553 33.84 5.47 2.74
C ILE A 553 33.75 5.72 4.24
N LEU A 554 33.49 4.67 5.02
CA LEU A 554 33.29 4.72 6.47
C LEU A 554 34.60 4.52 7.25
N GLY A 555 35.73 4.26 6.59
CA GLY A 555 37.00 3.95 7.24
C GLY A 555 36.97 2.66 8.06
N LYS A 556 36.11 1.70 7.69
CA LYS A 556 35.95 0.41 8.37
C LYS A 556 36.70 -0.69 7.61
N HIS A 557 38.01 -0.75 7.80
CA HIS A 557 38.83 -1.83 7.23
C HIS A 557 38.74 -3.08 8.12
N ASP A 558 38.05 -4.11 7.63
CA ASP A 558 37.94 -5.42 8.27
C ASP A 558 38.74 -6.44 7.44
N LYS A 559 39.90 -6.84 7.94
CA LYS A 559 40.79 -7.81 7.27
C LYS A 559 40.13 -9.16 7.01
N SER A 560 39.08 -9.52 7.77
CA SER A 560 38.34 -10.77 7.51
C SER A 560 37.49 -10.71 6.23
N MET A 561 37.24 -9.51 5.71
CA MET A 561 36.50 -9.26 4.48
C MET A 561 37.41 -9.08 3.25
N GLU A 562 38.70 -8.74 3.46
CA GLU A 562 39.71 -8.62 2.38
C GLU A 562 39.97 -9.96 1.64
N ILE A 563 39.64 -11.10 2.25
CA ILE A 563 39.79 -12.44 1.62
C ILE A 563 38.80 -12.64 0.45
N TYR A 564 37.75 -11.82 0.36
CA TYR A 564 36.68 -11.95 -0.62
C TYR A 564 36.72 -10.86 -1.71
N SER A 565 37.83 -10.11 -1.81
CA SER A 565 38.05 -9.07 -2.83
C SER A 565 38.73 -9.60 -4.11
N LEU A 566 38.58 -10.89 -4.42
CA LEU A 566 39.08 -11.58 -5.62
C LEU A 566 37.92 -12.32 -6.29
#